data_AF-A0A9P7UM93-F1
#
_entry.id   AF-A0A9P7UM93-F1
#
_cell.length_a   1.000
_cell.length_b   1.000
_cell.length_c   1.000
_cell.angle_alpha   90.00
_cell.angle_beta   90.00
_cell.angle_gamma   90.00
#
_symmetry.space_group_name_H-M   'P 1'
#
loop_
_entity.id
_entity.type
_entity.pdbx_description
1 polymer ?
#
loop_
_entity_poly.entity_id
_entity_poly.type
_entity_poly.pdbx_seq_one_letter_code
_entity_poly.pdbx_strand_id
1 'polypeptide(L)'
;MGKPKNSTAGKTKAGSRTNNGGGNAKLTTTASIPAAPPAWPQFKPPLPVTDLAADQLASCPDKVVLIRNFWPKSLCSAYVTFLRGLPLITTPGRPKRGEAVRVNDRFQVQDAAFAQRLWTETGLRESLAQEDIQGL
;
A
#
# COMPACT_ATOMS: atom_id res chain seq x y z
N MET A 1 -68.17 -25.75 45.53
CA MET A 1 -67.88 -25.08 44.24
C MET A 1 -66.42 -24.67 44.27
N GLY A 2 -65.45 -25.10 43.47
CA GLY A 2 -65.33 -25.94 42.28
C GLY A 2 -63.98 -25.52 41.66
N LYS A 3 -62.92 -26.33 41.82
CA LYS A 3 -61.72 -26.27 40.94
C LYS A 3 -62.06 -27.01 39.61
N PRO A 4 -61.25 -27.05 38.52
CA PRO A 4 -59.86 -26.57 38.29
C PRO A 4 -59.61 -25.96 36.86
N LYS A 5 -58.38 -25.52 36.53
CA LYS A 5 -57.50 -26.16 35.51
C LYS A 5 -56.22 -25.37 35.17
N ASN A 6 -55.12 -26.13 35.14
CA ASN A 6 -53.78 -25.86 34.61
C ASN A 6 -53.76 -25.47 33.12
N SER A 7 -52.72 -24.74 32.71
CA SER A 7 -51.79 -25.23 31.67
C SER A 7 -50.43 -24.51 31.74
N THR A 8 -49.39 -25.27 31.38
CA THR A 8 -47.96 -25.04 31.60
C THR A 8 -47.26 -24.90 30.25
N ALA A 9 -46.24 -24.04 30.14
CA ALA A 9 -44.99 -24.18 29.37
C ALA A 9 -44.43 -22.78 29.06
N GLY A 10 -43.17 -22.43 29.24
CA GLY A 10 -41.99 -23.11 29.75
C GLY A 10 -40.79 -22.20 29.50
N LYS A 11 -39.77 -22.24 30.37
CA LYS A 11 -38.35 -22.20 29.95
C LYS A 11 -37.42 -22.43 31.13
N THR A 12 -36.58 -23.41 30.91
CA THR A 12 -35.45 -23.92 31.67
C THR A 12 -34.22 -22.99 31.61
N LYS A 13 -33.56 -22.87 32.78
CA LYS A 13 -32.14 -23.22 33.10
C LYS A 13 -30.97 -22.33 32.60
N ALA A 14 -30.13 -22.04 33.61
CA ALA A 14 -28.67 -21.87 33.66
C ALA A 14 -27.98 -20.65 32.99
N GLY A 15 -27.06 -20.08 33.76
CA GLY A 15 -26.35 -18.84 33.46
C GLY A 15 -25.12 -19.00 32.57
N SER A 16 -24.48 -17.87 32.30
CA SER A 16 -23.02 -17.74 32.17
C SER A 16 -22.65 -16.25 32.09
N ARG A 17 -21.54 -15.88 32.73
CA ARG A 17 -20.84 -14.59 32.57
C ARG A 17 -20.33 -14.45 31.13
N THR A 18 -20.39 -13.23 30.53
CA THR A 18 -19.24 -12.60 29.82
C THR A 18 -19.56 -11.23 29.20
N ASN A 19 -18.60 -10.30 29.36
CA ASN A 19 -18.14 -9.20 28.50
C ASN A 19 -19.08 -8.57 27.44
N ASN A 20 -19.44 -7.30 27.67
CA ASN A 20 -19.68 -6.30 26.62
C ASN A 20 -18.43 -5.41 26.54
N GLY A 21 -17.86 -5.02 25.40
CA GLY A 21 -18.27 -5.15 24.01
C GLY A 21 -17.32 -4.25 23.24
N GLY A 22 -16.15 -4.78 22.87
CA GLY A 22 -15.18 -4.09 22.03
C GLY A 22 -15.73 -3.94 20.62
N GLY A 23 -16.15 -2.73 20.27
CA GLY A 23 -16.56 -2.37 18.91
C GLY A 23 -15.37 -2.43 17.97
N ASN A 24 -15.12 -3.61 17.40
CA ASN A 24 -14.24 -3.76 16.25
C ASN A 24 -14.93 -3.11 15.04
N ALA A 25 -14.62 -1.84 14.80
CA ALA A 25 -14.91 -1.16 13.55
C ALA A 25 -14.10 -1.84 12.45
N LYS A 26 -14.68 -2.93 11.93
CA LYS A 26 -14.28 -3.59 10.69
C LYS A 26 -14.28 -2.54 9.59
N LEU A 27 -13.11 -1.97 9.32
CA LEU A 27 -12.82 -1.23 8.10
C LEU A 27 -13.08 -2.20 6.96
N THR A 28 -14.27 -2.11 6.36
CA THR A 28 -14.57 -2.71 5.08
C THR A 28 -13.72 -1.98 4.04
N THR A 29 -12.49 -2.45 3.87
CA THR A 29 -11.80 -2.35 2.58
C THR A 29 -12.70 -3.08 1.60
N THR A 30 -13.52 -2.35 0.84
CA THR A 30 -14.07 -2.87 -0.41
C THR A 30 -12.87 -3.24 -1.25
N ALA A 31 -12.53 -4.53 -1.24
CA ALA A 31 -11.56 -5.12 -2.14
C ALA A 31 -12.11 -4.88 -3.55
N SER A 32 -11.62 -3.80 -4.19
CA SER A 32 -11.78 -3.62 -5.61
C SER A 32 -11.19 -4.84 -6.29
N ILE A 33 -11.97 -5.45 -7.19
CA ILE A 33 -11.55 -6.46 -8.16
C ILE A 33 -10.08 -6.21 -8.57
N PRO A 34 -9.19 -7.22 -8.62
CA PRO A 34 -7.82 -6.99 -9.05
C PRO A 34 -7.86 -6.37 -10.45
N ALA A 35 -7.59 -5.06 -10.52
CA ALA A 35 -7.49 -4.35 -11.77
C ALA A 35 -6.37 -5.03 -12.56
N ALA A 36 -6.64 -5.39 -13.80
CA ALA A 36 -5.61 -5.91 -14.69
C ALA A 36 -4.40 -4.95 -14.65
N PRO A 37 -3.16 -5.47 -14.62
CA PRO A 37 -1.99 -4.62 -14.61
C PRO A 37 -2.04 -3.62 -15.78
N PRO A 38 -1.80 -2.33 -15.52
CA PRO A 38 -1.89 -1.34 -16.56
C PRO A 38 -0.69 -1.48 -17.51
N ALA A 39 -0.81 -0.98 -18.73
CA ALA A 39 0.25 -1.04 -19.72
C ALA A 39 1.39 -0.06 -19.39
N TRP A 40 2.26 -0.41 -18.45
CA TRP A 40 3.37 0.43 -18.01
C TRP A 40 4.23 0.92 -19.18
N PRO A 41 4.68 2.19 -19.17
CA PRO A 41 5.63 2.69 -20.16
C PRO A 41 6.87 1.80 -20.25
N GLN A 42 7.39 1.61 -21.47
CA GLN A 42 8.59 0.81 -21.69
C GLN A 42 9.85 1.56 -21.23
N PHE A 43 10.83 0.83 -20.70
CA PHE A 43 12.16 1.36 -20.38
C PHE A 43 12.96 1.58 -21.68
N LYS A 44 12.72 2.74 -22.31
CA LYS A 44 13.41 3.17 -23.53
C LYS A 44 14.05 4.55 -23.30
N PRO A 45 15.36 4.71 -23.59
CA PRO A 45 16.33 3.67 -23.99
C PRO A 45 16.54 2.61 -22.89
N PRO A 46 17.23 1.48 -23.17
CA PRO A 46 17.64 0.54 -22.14
C PRO A 46 18.31 1.27 -20.97
N LEU A 47 17.94 0.90 -19.75
CA LEU A 47 18.44 1.51 -18.53
C LEU A 47 19.56 0.64 -17.92
N PRO A 48 20.41 1.22 -17.06
CA PRO A 48 20.50 2.66 -16.77
C PRO A 48 21.18 3.45 -17.90
N VAL A 49 20.81 4.72 -18.08
CA VAL A 49 21.43 5.61 -19.10
C VAL A 49 22.79 6.15 -18.63
N THR A 50 22.97 6.23 -17.31
CA THR A 50 24.19 6.64 -16.62
C THR A 50 24.42 5.68 -15.46
N ASP A 51 25.67 5.46 -15.07
CA ASP A 51 25.97 4.64 -13.91
C ASP A 51 25.24 5.17 -12.67
N LEU A 52 24.57 4.26 -11.96
CA LEU A 52 23.82 4.58 -10.75
C LEU A 52 24.73 4.32 -9.54
N ALA A 53 24.94 5.38 -8.76
CA ALA A 53 25.55 5.31 -7.44
C ALA A 53 24.48 5.62 -6.39
N ALA A 54 24.47 4.85 -5.29
CA ALA A 54 23.67 5.20 -4.14
C ALA A 54 24.55 5.96 -3.14
N ASP A 55 24.43 7.28 -3.17
CA ASP A 55 25.21 8.19 -2.32
C ASP A 55 24.55 8.26 -0.93
N GLN A 56 25.32 8.05 0.14
CA GLN A 56 24.84 8.32 1.50
C GLN A 56 24.56 9.83 1.69
N LEU A 57 23.41 10.16 2.27
CA LEU A 57 23.04 11.56 2.47
C LEU A 57 23.84 12.16 3.63
N ALA A 58 24.63 13.21 3.37
CA ALA A 58 25.55 13.81 4.35
C ALA A 58 24.91 14.19 5.71
N SER A 59 23.63 14.55 5.75
CA SER A 59 22.93 14.89 7.00
C SER A 59 22.56 13.67 7.85
N CYS A 60 22.49 12.49 7.25
CA CYS A 60 22.11 11.23 7.89
C CYS A 60 22.66 10.04 7.09
N PRO A 61 24.00 9.87 7.09
CA PRO A 61 24.68 8.90 6.22
C PRO A 61 24.22 7.46 6.47
N ASP A 62 23.94 7.14 7.74
CA ASP A 62 23.50 5.80 8.18
C ASP A 62 21.98 5.60 8.12
N LYS A 63 21.23 6.42 7.37
CA LYS A 63 19.75 6.28 7.30
C LYS A 63 19.16 6.43 5.91
N VAL A 64 19.79 7.22 5.04
CA VAL A 64 19.22 7.59 3.74
C VAL A 64 20.29 7.55 2.67
N VAL A 65 19.98 6.84 1.58
CA VAL A 65 20.76 6.85 0.33
C VAL A 65 20.01 7.58 -0.77
N LEU A 66 20.76 8.23 -1.65
CA LEU A 66 20.25 8.95 -2.80
C LEU A 66 20.80 8.35 -4.09
N ILE A 67 19.90 7.84 -4.94
CA ILE A 67 20.24 7.42 -6.30
C ILE A 67 19.84 8.53 -7.26
N ARG A 68 20.83 9.23 -7.82
CA ARG A 68 20.60 10.31 -8.77
C ARG A 68 20.39 9.76 -10.18
N ASN A 69 19.65 10.51 -11.00
CA ASN A 69 19.42 10.19 -12.42
C ASN A 69 18.86 8.78 -12.66
N PHE A 70 18.10 8.24 -11.69
CA PHE A 70 17.55 6.88 -11.75
C PHE A 70 16.84 6.60 -13.09
N TRP A 71 16.04 7.56 -13.57
CA TRP A 71 15.43 7.53 -14.89
C TRP A 71 15.77 8.79 -15.71
N PRO A 72 15.89 8.65 -17.04
CA PRO A 72 16.04 9.80 -17.92
C PRO A 72 14.77 10.64 -17.94
N LYS A 73 14.92 11.94 -18.20
CA LYS A 73 13.81 12.92 -18.24
C LYS A 73 12.64 12.48 -19.14
N SER A 74 12.95 11.89 -20.31
CA SER A 74 11.94 11.39 -21.26
C SER A 74 11.06 10.30 -20.64
N LEU A 75 11.66 9.35 -19.93
CA LEU A 75 10.93 8.27 -19.27
C LEU A 75 10.09 8.80 -18.11
N CYS A 76 10.64 9.72 -17.30
CA CYS A 76 9.87 10.40 -16.26
C CYS A 76 8.64 11.10 -16.82
N SER A 77 8.77 11.82 -17.95
CA SER A 77 7.63 12.48 -18.60
C SER A 77 6.58 11.48 -19.13
N ALA A 78 7.02 10.35 -19.68
CA ALA A 78 6.11 9.28 -20.12
C ALA A 78 5.32 8.70 -18.94
N TYR A 79 5.99 8.40 -17.82
CA TYR A 79 5.34 7.91 -16.61
C TYR A 79 4.39 8.93 -15.99
N VAL A 80 4.76 10.21 -15.91
CA VAL A 80 3.85 11.26 -15.40
C VAL A 80 2.58 11.35 -16.25
N THR A 81 2.72 11.30 -17.58
CA THR A 81 1.58 11.34 -18.50
C THR A 81 0.68 10.12 -18.33
N PHE A 82 1.29 8.92 -18.25
CA PHE A 82 0.59 7.67 -18.05
C PHE A 82 -0.14 7.60 -16.70
N LEU A 83 0.54 7.95 -15.59
CA LEU A 83 0.00 7.87 -14.23
C LEU A 83 -1.23 8.79 -14.04
N ARG A 84 -1.27 9.94 -14.72
CA ARG A 84 -2.43 10.84 -14.71
C ARG A 84 -3.68 10.22 -15.35
N GLY A 85 -3.52 9.22 -16.21
CA GLY A 85 -4.62 8.50 -16.85
C GLY A 85 -5.14 7.30 -16.05
N LEU A 86 -4.51 6.97 -14.92
CA LEU A 86 -4.93 5.85 -14.07
C LEU A 86 -6.14 6.25 -13.19
N PRO A 87 -6.97 5.27 -12.76
CA PRO A 87 -8.09 5.51 -11.85
C PRO A 87 -7.57 5.76 -10.43
N LEU A 88 -7.04 6.96 -10.18
CA LEU A 88 -6.52 7.33 -8.88
C LEU A 88 -7.68 7.51 -7.87
N ILE A 89 -7.48 7.01 -6.66
CA ILE A 89 -8.43 7.12 -5.56
C ILE A 89 -7.90 8.14 -4.57
N THR A 90 -8.58 9.28 -4.42
CA THR A 90 -8.29 10.24 -3.37
C THR A 90 -8.46 9.57 -2.02
N THR A 91 -7.45 9.67 -1.15
CA THR A 91 -7.51 9.07 0.19
C THR A 91 -8.77 9.58 0.91
N PRO A 92 -9.76 8.73 1.21
CA PRO A 92 -11.00 9.20 1.81
C PRO A 92 -10.77 9.54 3.28
N GLY A 93 -11.30 10.66 3.73
CA GLY A 93 -11.39 10.97 5.15
C GLY A 93 -11.30 12.45 5.46
N ARG A 94 -12.30 12.97 6.18
CA ARG A 94 -12.15 14.20 6.95
C ARG A 94 -11.22 13.87 8.11
N PRO A 95 -10.04 14.51 8.23
CA PRO A 95 -9.10 14.20 9.30
C PRO A 95 -9.76 14.43 10.66
N LYS A 96 -9.55 13.52 11.62
CA LYS A 96 -9.97 13.77 13.00
C LYS A 96 -9.02 14.78 13.66
N ARG A 97 -9.46 15.35 14.78
CA ARG A 97 -8.61 16.24 15.60
C ARG A 97 -7.34 15.49 16.01
N GLY A 98 -6.18 16.01 15.63
CA GLY A 98 -4.87 15.39 15.88
C GLY A 98 -4.41 14.42 14.79
N GLU A 99 -5.20 14.16 13.75
CA GLU A 99 -4.78 13.36 12.60
C GLU A 99 -4.25 14.24 11.46
N ALA A 100 -3.28 13.71 10.72
CA ALA A 100 -2.77 14.37 9.53
C ALA A 100 -3.81 14.35 8.39
N VAL A 101 -3.99 15.50 7.74
CA VAL A 101 -4.77 15.62 6.51
C VAL A 101 -4.10 14.80 5.41
N ARG A 102 -4.83 13.87 4.79
CA ARG A 102 -4.35 13.08 3.65
C ARG A 102 -5.10 13.51 2.39
N VAL A 103 -4.41 14.19 1.50
CA VAL A 103 -4.97 14.72 0.23
C VAL A 103 -4.39 14.02 -0.99
N ASN A 104 -3.61 12.96 -0.81
CA ASN A 104 -2.96 12.27 -1.92
C ASN A 104 -3.93 11.32 -2.62
N ASP A 105 -3.93 11.40 -3.94
CA ASP A 105 -4.49 10.42 -4.85
C ASP A 105 -3.59 9.18 -4.89
N ARG A 106 -4.20 7.99 -4.81
CA ARG A 106 -3.49 6.71 -4.72
C ARG A 106 -3.95 5.75 -5.80
N PHE A 107 -2.99 5.04 -6.39
CA PHE A 107 -3.24 3.89 -7.24
C PHE A 107 -2.44 2.71 -6.69
N GLN A 108 -3.07 1.54 -6.64
CA GLN A 108 -2.44 0.31 -6.16
C GLN A 108 -2.84 -0.84 -7.07
N VAL A 109 -1.83 -1.59 -7.51
CA VAL A 109 -1.99 -2.79 -8.34
C VAL A 109 -0.91 -3.79 -7.98
N GLN A 110 -1.18 -5.08 -8.15
CA GLN A 110 -0.19 -6.15 -8.02
C GLN A 110 0.28 -6.56 -9.39
N ASP A 111 1.54 -6.28 -9.70
CA ASP A 111 2.18 -6.64 -10.96
C ASP A 111 3.62 -7.11 -10.70
N ALA A 112 3.78 -8.42 -10.53
CA ALA A 112 5.07 -9.04 -10.28
C ALA A 112 6.05 -8.89 -11.46
N ALA A 113 5.53 -8.89 -12.69
CA ALA A 113 6.37 -8.75 -13.88
C ALA A 113 6.96 -7.34 -13.96
N PHE A 114 6.16 -6.31 -13.70
CA PHE A 114 6.68 -4.94 -13.62
C PHE A 114 7.65 -4.75 -12.46
N ALA A 115 7.36 -5.29 -11.27
CA ALA A 115 8.27 -5.25 -10.13
C ALA A 115 9.62 -5.92 -10.44
N GLN A 116 9.61 -7.07 -11.11
CA GLN A 116 10.83 -7.75 -11.54
C GLN A 116 11.62 -6.88 -12.52
N ARG A 117 10.98 -6.30 -13.54
CA ARG A 117 11.66 -5.40 -14.48
C ARG A 117 12.25 -4.17 -13.80
N LEU A 118 11.53 -3.53 -12.87
CA LEU A 118 12.06 -2.44 -12.06
C LEU A 118 13.33 -2.84 -11.30
N TRP A 119 13.37 -4.05 -10.78
CA TRP A 119 14.52 -4.54 -10.04
C TRP A 119 15.72 -4.86 -10.93
N THR A 120 15.49 -5.54 -12.06
CA THR A 120 16.56 -6.13 -12.89
C THR A 120 16.98 -5.30 -14.09
N GLU A 121 16.12 -4.42 -14.60
CA GLU A 121 16.37 -3.71 -15.87
C GLU A 121 16.74 -2.23 -15.68
N THR A 122 16.62 -1.67 -14.47
CA THR A 122 16.88 -0.23 -14.26
C THR A 122 18.25 0.06 -13.64
N GLY A 123 19.04 -0.96 -13.31
CA GLY A 123 20.27 -0.83 -12.53
C GLY A 123 20.03 -0.69 -11.02
N LEU A 124 18.79 -0.83 -10.54
CA LEU A 124 18.45 -0.68 -9.12
C LEU A 124 19.16 -1.73 -8.26
N ARG A 125 19.08 -3.01 -8.67
CA ARG A 125 19.73 -4.11 -7.96
C ARG A 125 21.22 -3.88 -7.81
N GLU A 126 21.88 -3.50 -8.90
CA GLU A 126 23.32 -3.27 -8.96
C GLU A 126 23.72 -2.09 -8.08
N SER A 127 22.93 -0.99 -8.10
CA SER A 127 23.20 0.18 -7.27
C SER A 127 23.12 -0.12 -5.76
N LEU A 128 22.21 -1.00 -5.33
CA LEU A 128 22.05 -1.35 -3.91
C LEU A 128 22.99 -2.47 -3.45
N ALA A 129 23.60 -3.21 -4.39
CA ALA A 129 24.57 -4.25 -4.08
C ALA A 129 25.99 -3.69 -3.82
N GLN A 130 26.20 -2.38 -3.95
CA GLN A 130 27.48 -1.73 -3.68
C GLN A 130 27.86 -1.87 -2.20
N GLU A 131 29.14 -2.18 -1.93
CA GLU A 131 29.65 -2.48 -0.57
C GLU A 131 29.41 -1.33 0.41
N ASP A 132 29.45 -0.10 -0.07
CA ASP A 132 29.25 1.13 0.71
C ASP A 132 27.82 1.28 1.30
N ILE A 133 26.89 0.41 0.90
CA ILE A 133 25.48 0.42 1.32
C ILE A 133 25.13 -0.79 2.19
N GLN A 134 25.96 -1.85 2.19
CA GLN A 134 25.67 -3.12 2.88
C GLN A 134 25.62 -2.99 4.42
N GLY A 135 26.04 -1.85 4.98
CA GLY A 135 26.11 -1.58 6.43
C GLY A 135 25.11 -0.55 6.96
N LEU A 136 24.14 -0.12 6.15
CA LEU A 136 23.01 0.73 6.55
C LEU A 136 21.97 -0.01 7.41
#